data_AF-A0A136JKP1-F1
#
_entry.id   AF-A0A136JKP1-F1
#
_cell.length_a   1.000
_cell.length_b   1.000
_cell.length_c   1.000
_cell.angle_alpha   90.00
_cell.angle_beta   90.00
_cell.angle_gamma   90.00
#
_symmetry.space_group_name_H-M   'P 1'
#
loop_
_entity.id
_entity.type
_entity.pdbx_description
1 polymer ?
#
loop_
_entity_poly.entity_id
_entity_poly.type
_entity_poly.pdbx_seq_one_letter_code
_entity_poly.pdbx_strand_id
1 'polypeptide(L)'
;MLYHSMSRVSSLGDDSRWDDVREMKNNRFKAITDSWDKPTFKMPNIPNMIPDTLKRNSVLSWDSSQTTLEDPSQRGEAPETATAAPKDANLSELDRALESLTGDLVIMGGYRGSVLRSTRTKRQVWVPVKVGLNMRKVNLEVGLEPEDEENMEDTIYPDGMLKNIGPVDISKKLFKRLRACDNAKSGKLRIWDYGYDWRLSPSLLSRKLKQYMEQLPCNQPGVAPGDRGATVIAHSLGGLITRHVVNQNPSLFAG
;
A
#
# COMPACT_ATOMS: atom_id res chain seq x y z
N MET A 1 -17.76 35.01 7.66
CA MET A 1 -17.39 34.15 8.80
C MET A 1 -18.54 33.20 9.08
N LEU A 2 -18.40 31.91 8.78
CA LEU A 2 -19.40 30.89 9.09
C LEU A 2 -18.87 30.05 10.25
N TYR A 3 -19.52 30.18 11.42
CA TYR A 3 -19.24 29.36 12.59
C TYR A 3 -19.77 27.94 12.37
N HIS A 4 -18.88 26.95 12.35
CA HIS A 4 -19.28 25.56 12.55
C HIS A 4 -19.47 25.32 14.05
N SER A 5 -20.68 24.91 14.43
CA SER A 5 -20.99 24.42 15.76
C SER A 5 -20.24 23.11 15.98
N MET A 6 -19.24 23.11 16.88
CA MET A 6 -18.57 21.88 17.28
C MET A 6 -19.52 21.04 18.14
N SER A 7 -19.75 19.79 17.71
CA SER A 7 -20.44 18.78 18.51
C SER A 7 -19.65 18.53 19.79
N ARG A 8 -20.24 18.87 20.93
CA ARG A 8 -19.69 18.65 22.29
C ARG A 8 -20.33 17.44 22.96
N VAL A 9 -20.49 16.34 22.23
CA VAL A 9 -20.97 15.09 22.83
C VAL A 9 -19.77 14.34 23.41
N SER A 10 -19.79 14.12 24.73
CA SER A 10 -18.80 13.35 25.47
C SER A 10 -18.71 11.92 24.93
N SER A 11 -17.50 11.40 24.72
CA SER A 11 -17.26 9.98 24.40
C SER A 11 -17.51 9.05 25.60
N LEU A 12 -17.76 9.62 26.77
CA LEU A 12 -18.04 8.90 28.02
C LEU A 12 -19.52 9.03 28.33
N GLY A 13 -20.23 7.91 28.20
CA GLY A 13 -21.58 7.72 28.74
C GLY A 13 -22.66 7.53 27.67
N ASP A 14 -22.79 6.30 27.17
CA ASP A 14 -24.05 5.54 27.18
C ASP A 14 -23.77 4.13 26.64
N ASP A 15 -23.19 3.28 27.48
CA ASP A 15 -22.87 1.89 27.12
C ASP A 15 -24.11 0.99 27.18
N SER A 16 -25.21 1.47 27.78
CA SER A 16 -26.46 0.72 27.95
C SER A 16 -27.17 0.39 26.63
N ARG A 17 -26.88 1.16 25.56
CA ARG A 17 -27.37 0.87 24.20
C ARG A 17 -26.80 -0.43 23.59
N TRP A 18 -25.79 -1.02 24.21
CA TRP A 18 -25.11 -2.22 23.73
C TRP A 18 -25.38 -3.46 24.60
N ASP A 19 -26.08 -3.30 25.73
CA ASP A 19 -26.32 -4.39 26.69
C ASP A 19 -27.16 -5.54 26.10
N ASP A 20 -27.93 -5.29 25.04
CA ASP A 20 -28.82 -6.28 24.41
C ASP A 20 -28.51 -6.61 22.94
N VAL A 21 -27.31 -6.28 22.46
CA VAL A 21 -26.88 -6.68 21.09
C VAL A 21 -26.31 -8.10 21.12
N ARG A 22 -27.20 -9.11 21.10
CA ARG A 22 -26.81 -10.53 21.12
C ARG A 22 -26.52 -11.15 19.74
N GLU A 23 -26.67 -10.39 18.66
CA GLU A 23 -26.34 -10.86 17.32
C GLU A 23 -25.56 -9.80 16.52
N MET A 24 -24.28 -10.07 16.25
CA MET A 24 -23.58 -9.39 15.16
C MET A 24 -24.07 -9.98 13.83
N LYS A 25 -25.13 -9.39 13.24
CA LYS A 25 -25.50 -9.74 11.86
C LYS A 25 -24.32 -9.45 10.94
N ASN A 26 -23.83 -10.50 10.31
CA ASN A 26 -22.68 -10.50 9.41
C ASN A 26 -22.96 -9.62 8.18
N ASN A 27 -22.73 -8.31 8.30
CA ASN A 27 -23.03 -7.31 7.28
C ASN A 27 -21.96 -7.24 6.16
N ARG A 28 -21.25 -8.34 5.87
CA ARG A 28 -20.22 -8.38 4.83
C ARG A 28 -20.77 -8.10 3.44
N PHE A 29 -21.99 -8.51 3.15
CA PHE A 29 -22.67 -8.16 1.90
C PHE A 29 -23.08 -6.69 1.86
N LYS A 30 -23.55 -6.14 2.99
CA LYS A 30 -23.97 -4.74 3.10
C LYS A 30 -22.79 -3.76 2.91
N ALA A 31 -21.61 -4.10 3.43
CA ALA A 31 -20.40 -3.31 3.23
C ALA A 31 -19.90 -3.32 1.76
N ILE A 32 -20.18 -4.39 1.00
CA ILE A 32 -19.82 -4.49 -0.42
C ILE A 32 -20.87 -3.79 -1.29
N THR A 33 -22.16 -3.88 -0.96
CA THR A 33 -23.21 -3.13 -1.67
C THR A 33 -23.11 -1.63 -1.42
N ASP A 34 -22.82 -1.21 -0.19
CA ASP A 34 -22.64 0.22 0.14
C ASP A 34 -21.37 0.81 -0.52
N SER A 35 -20.42 -0.04 -0.95
CA SER A 35 -19.25 0.38 -1.74
C SER A 35 -19.55 0.49 -3.25
N TRP A 36 -20.68 -0.03 -3.72
CA TRP A 36 -21.06 -0.06 -5.15
C TRP A 36 -22.12 0.98 -5.53
N ASP A 37 -22.83 1.53 -4.54
CA ASP A 37 -23.62 2.75 -4.73
C ASP A 37 -22.66 3.94 -4.87
N LYS A 38 -22.56 4.39 -6.11
CA LYS A 38 -21.76 5.54 -6.57
C LYS A 38 -21.92 6.72 -5.59
N PRO A 39 -20.84 7.43 -5.21
CA PRO A 39 -21.00 8.73 -4.57
C PRO A 39 -21.66 9.65 -5.59
N THR A 40 -22.97 9.86 -5.44
CA THR A 40 -23.71 10.82 -6.25
C THR A 40 -23.43 12.19 -5.67
N PHE A 41 -22.22 12.70 -5.93
CA PHE A 41 -21.86 14.07 -5.60
C PHE A 41 -22.62 14.99 -6.57
N LYS A 42 -23.89 15.26 -6.28
CA LYS A 42 -24.65 16.29 -6.96
C LYS A 42 -24.11 17.63 -6.47
N MET A 43 -23.26 18.27 -7.27
CA MET A 43 -22.89 19.65 -7.01
C MET A 43 -24.14 20.54 -7.13
N PRO A 44 -24.40 21.46 -6.18
CA PRO A 44 -25.48 22.43 -6.30
C PRO A 44 -25.19 23.34 -7.51
N ASN A 45 -26.24 23.60 -8.31
CA ASN A 45 -26.15 24.42 -9.51
C ASN A 45 -25.93 25.88 -9.12
N ILE A 46 -24.76 26.44 -9.44
CA ILE A 46 -24.42 27.84 -9.16
C ILE A 46 -24.85 28.66 -10.38
N PRO A 47 -25.77 29.64 -10.27
CA PRO A 47 -26.17 30.46 -11.41
C PRO A 47 -24.99 31.29 -11.95
N ASN A 48 -24.83 31.26 -13.28
CA ASN A 48 -23.79 31.95 -14.03
C ASN A 48 -23.76 33.46 -13.76
N MET A 49 -22.67 33.94 -13.17
CA MET A 49 -22.23 35.33 -13.32
C MET A 49 -20.70 35.36 -13.49
N ILE A 50 -20.24 35.16 -14.73
CA ILE A 50 -18.89 35.55 -15.16
C ILE A 50 -19.05 36.40 -16.43
N PRO A 51 -18.55 37.66 -16.45
CA PRO A 51 -18.63 38.55 -17.61
C PRO A 51 -17.72 38.12 -18.78
N ASP A 52 -18.10 38.56 -19.98
CA ASP A 52 -17.70 38.13 -21.33
C ASP A 52 -16.23 38.41 -21.76
N THR A 53 -15.24 38.10 -20.92
CA THR A 53 -13.83 38.17 -21.35
C THR A 53 -13.07 36.98 -20.78
N LEU A 54 -13.03 35.87 -21.52
CA LEU A 54 -12.01 34.80 -21.53
C LEU A 54 -12.61 33.52 -22.17
N LYS A 55 -13.00 33.62 -23.44
CA LYS A 55 -13.07 32.46 -24.34
C LYS A 55 -11.75 32.39 -25.10
N ARG A 56 -10.85 31.50 -24.71
CA ARG A 56 -9.99 30.76 -25.66
C ARG A 56 -9.25 29.60 -24.97
N ASN A 57 -9.61 28.41 -25.47
CA ASN A 57 -8.82 27.19 -25.59
C ASN A 57 -8.75 26.24 -24.39
N SER A 58 -9.86 25.52 -24.20
CA SER A 58 -9.86 24.11 -23.79
C SER A 58 -9.36 23.22 -24.95
N VAL A 59 -8.39 22.36 -24.68
CA VAL A 59 -7.91 21.32 -25.62
C VAL A 59 -8.05 19.94 -24.97
N LEU A 60 -9.21 19.32 -25.18
CA LEU A 60 -9.42 17.87 -25.16
C LEU A 60 -10.55 17.55 -26.15
N SER A 61 -10.23 17.34 -27.42
CA SER A 61 -11.12 16.68 -28.36
C SER A 61 -10.34 15.72 -29.25
N TRP A 62 -10.81 14.49 -29.22
CA TRP A 62 -10.44 13.32 -29.99
C TRP A 62 -11.20 13.38 -31.32
N ASP A 63 -10.51 13.39 -32.48
CA ASP A 63 -11.00 12.76 -33.72
C ASP A 63 -9.89 12.59 -34.76
N SER A 64 -10.15 11.64 -35.66
CA SER A 64 -9.36 10.99 -36.67
C SER A 64 -9.20 11.78 -37.97
N SER A 65 -8.22 11.33 -38.76
CA SER A 65 -8.14 11.36 -40.24
C SER A 65 -7.51 12.55 -40.99
N GLN A 66 -6.60 12.14 -41.90
CA GLN A 66 -6.22 12.69 -43.21
C GLN A 66 -5.27 13.92 -43.38
N THR A 67 -4.07 13.58 -43.88
CA THR A 67 -3.34 14.11 -45.06
C THR A 67 -2.94 15.60 -45.17
N THR A 68 -1.61 15.80 -45.18
CA THR A 68 -0.76 16.64 -46.06
C THR A 68 -1.16 18.09 -46.39
N LEU A 69 -0.27 19.05 -46.09
CA LEU A 69 0.53 19.84 -47.05
C LEU A 69 1.45 20.86 -46.31
N GLU A 70 2.59 21.15 -46.94
CA GLU A 70 3.71 22.04 -46.59
C GLU A 70 3.28 23.52 -46.46
N ASP A 71 3.94 24.44 -45.75
CA ASP A 71 5.23 25.10 -46.06
C ASP A 71 5.64 26.07 -44.89
N PRO A 72 6.93 26.42 -44.69
CA PRO A 72 7.45 27.07 -43.50
C PRO A 72 7.74 28.56 -43.69
N SER A 73 7.54 29.36 -42.65
CA SER A 73 8.38 30.53 -42.37
C SER A 73 7.90 31.22 -41.10
N GLN A 74 8.79 31.36 -40.11
CA GLN A 74 9.34 32.65 -39.71
C GLN A 74 10.10 32.53 -38.39
N ARG A 75 11.26 33.18 -38.43
CA ARG A 75 12.35 33.25 -37.49
C ARG A 75 12.04 34.37 -36.48
N GLY A 76 12.28 34.12 -35.19
CA GLY A 76 12.22 35.14 -34.15
C GLY A 76 12.79 34.62 -32.84
N GLU A 77 14.07 34.90 -32.61
CA GLU A 77 14.75 34.66 -31.33
C GLU A 77 14.28 35.67 -30.28
N ALA A 78 13.97 35.19 -29.08
CA ALA A 78 14.05 35.95 -27.84
C ALA A 78 14.63 35.04 -26.74
N PRO A 79 15.57 35.52 -25.89
CA PRO A 79 16.22 34.72 -24.88
C PRO A 79 15.35 34.71 -23.62
N GLU A 80 14.54 33.67 -23.43
CA GLU A 80 13.88 33.44 -22.15
C GLU A 80 14.77 32.58 -21.26
N THR A 81 15.38 33.25 -20.27
CA THR A 81 15.78 32.63 -19.01
C THR A 81 14.63 31.77 -18.50
N ALA A 82 14.75 30.46 -18.71
CA ALA A 82 13.88 29.45 -18.12
C ALA A 82 14.10 29.48 -16.60
N THR A 83 13.38 30.37 -15.92
CA THR A 83 13.05 30.20 -14.51
C THR A 83 12.34 28.86 -14.41
N ALA A 84 13.01 27.89 -13.80
CA ALA A 84 12.45 26.59 -13.50
C ALA A 84 11.14 26.79 -12.73
N ALA A 85 10.02 26.59 -13.41
CA ALA A 85 8.72 26.47 -12.76
C ALA A 85 8.83 25.37 -11.69
N PRO A 86 8.25 25.56 -10.49
CA PRO A 86 8.41 24.60 -9.41
C PRO A 86 7.80 23.27 -9.85
N LYS A 87 8.63 22.23 -9.94
CA LYS A 87 8.20 20.85 -10.21
C LYS A 87 7.20 20.33 -9.15
N ASP A 88 7.05 21.05 -8.05
CA ASP A 88 6.35 20.65 -6.84
C ASP A 88 4.82 20.68 -6.91
N ALA A 89 4.22 21.37 -7.89
CA ALA A 89 2.77 21.58 -7.90
C ALA A 89 1.93 20.36 -8.34
N ASN A 90 2.56 19.31 -8.90
CA ASN A 90 1.86 18.16 -9.49
C ASN A 90 2.29 16.79 -8.93
N LEU A 91 3.15 16.74 -7.92
CA LEU A 91 3.58 15.47 -7.32
C LEU A 91 2.50 14.97 -6.35
N SER A 92 2.17 13.68 -6.42
CA SER A 92 1.29 13.09 -5.42
C SER A 92 1.98 13.09 -4.04
N GLU A 93 1.23 13.11 -2.95
CA GLU A 93 1.80 13.08 -1.59
C GLU A 93 2.77 11.90 -1.39
N LEU A 94 2.47 10.76 -2.03
CA LEU A 94 3.36 9.62 -2.04
C LEU A 94 4.69 9.96 -2.73
N ASP A 95 4.67 10.61 -3.90
CA ASP A 95 5.89 10.92 -4.62
C ASP A 95 6.80 11.85 -3.80
N ARG A 96 6.21 12.84 -3.11
CA ARG A 96 6.93 13.72 -2.17
C ARG A 96 7.53 12.94 -1.00
N ALA A 97 6.80 11.96 -0.44
CA ALA A 97 7.33 11.11 0.62
C ALA A 97 8.48 10.22 0.12
N LEU A 98 8.44 9.78 -1.15
CA LEU A 98 9.48 8.93 -1.73
C LEU A 98 10.78 9.69 -2.03
N GLU A 99 10.74 11.01 -2.22
CA GLU A 99 11.93 11.84 -2.43
C GLU A 99 12.83 11.91 -1.18
N SER A 100 12.23 11.95 0.02
CA SER A 100 12.98 11.96 1.28
C SER A 100 13.28 10.57 1.83
N LEU A 101 12.55 9.54 1.38
CA LEU A 101 12.70 8.17 1.89
C LEU A 101 14.01 7.52 1.40
N THR A 102 14.87 7.16 2.34
CA THR A 102 16.17 6.49 2.12
C THR A 102 16.37 5.35 3.13
N GLY A 103 17.43 4.55 2.97
CA GLY A 103 17.75 3.43 3.87
C GLY A 103 17.04 2.13 3.49
N ASP A 104 16.68 1.34 4.50
CA ASP A 104 15.98 0.06 4.33
C ASP A 104 14.48 0.23 4.58
N LEU A 105 13.67 -0.12 3.59
CA LEU A 105 12.21 -0.11 3.65
C LEU A 105 11.67 -1.54 3.61
N VAL A 106 11.09 -2.01 4.71
CA VAL A 106 10.43 -3.31 4.79
C VAL A 106 8.94 -3.15 4.57
N ILE A 107 8.37 -4.00 3.70
CA ILE A 107 6.95 -3.97 3.37
C ILE A 107 6.35 -5.33 3.66
N MET A 108 5.26 -5.34 4.43
CA MET A 108 4.59 -6.58 4.80
C MET A 108 3.07 -6.47 4.81
N GLY A 109 2.42 -7.56 4.40
CA GLY A 109 0.97 -7.65 4.35
C GLY A 109 0.31 -7.98 5.70
N GLY A 110 -1.01 -8.05 5.69
CA GLY A 110 -1.82 -8.54 6.81
C GLY A 110 -2.10 -10.04 6.72
N TYR A 111 -3.14 -10.49 7.42
CA TYR A 111 -3.65 -11.85 7.28
C TYR A 111 -3.93 -12.17 5.80
N ARG A 112 -3.42 -13.31 5.30
CA ARG A 112 -3.48 -13.72 3.88
C ARG A 112 -2.77 -12.78 2.90
N GLY A 113 -2.01 -11.82 3.40
CA GLY A 113 -1.29 -10.81 2.63
C GLY A 113 0.06 -11.27 2.07
N SER A 114 0.41 -12.54 2.21
CA SER A 114 1.64 -13.14 1.65
C SER A 114 1.29 -14.30 0.74
N VAL A 115 2.08 -14.53 -0.30
CA VAL A 115 1.96 -15.75 -1.12
C VAL A 115 2.55 -16.92 -0.36
N LEU A 116 1.87 -18.06 -0.33
CA LEU A 116 2.41 -19.30 0.24
C LEU A 116 2.68 -20.32 -0.86
N ARG A 117 3.78 -21.05 -0.77
CA ARG A 117 4.19 -22.09 -1.71
C ARG A 117 4.51 -23.39 -0.99
N SER A 118 4.22 -24.50 -1.63
CA SER A 118 4.64 -25.81 -1.15
C SER A 118 6.14 -25.97 -1.34
N THR A 119 6.86 -26.40 -0.31
CA THR A 119 8.29 -26.69 -0.36
C THR A 119 8.59 -27.83 -1.34
N ARG A 120 7.76 -28.89 -1.33
CA ARG A 120 7.90 -30.06 -2.20
C ARG A 120 7.69 -29.76 -3.69
N THR A 121 6.67 -28.97 -4.03
CA THR A 121 6.30 -28.74 -5.45
C THR A 121 6.71 -27.36 -5.97
N LYS A 122 7.14 -26.46 -5.08
CA LYS A 122 7.39 -25.02 -5.34
C LYS A 122 6.20 -24.26 -5.94
N ARG A 123 5.04 -24.92 -6.00
CA ARG A 123 3.79 -24.33 -6.52
C ARG A 123 3.13 -23.50 -5.43
N GLN A 124 2.51 -22.42 -5.88
CA GLN A 124 1.69 -21.57 -5.05
C GLN A 124 0.47 -22.36 -4.53
N VAL A 125 0.30 -22.34 -3.22
CA VAL A 125 -0.78 -23.05 -2.50
C VAL A 125 -1.86 -22.10 -2.01
N TRP A 126 -1.54 -20.80 -1.93
CA TRP A 126 -2.44 -19.74 -1.49
C TRP A 126 -2.55 -18.64 -2.54
N VAL A 127 -3.79 -18.16 -2.73
CA VAL A 127 -4.34 -17.31 -3.80
C VAL A 127 -4.71 -18.09 -5.08
N PRO A 128 -6.03 -18.20 -5.39
CA PRO A 128 -6.51 -18.97 -6.52
C PRO A 128 -6.27 -18.19 -7.81
N VAL A 129 -5.31 -18.60 -8.62
CA VAL A 129 -5.09 -17.99 -9.96
C VAL A 129 -5.94 -18.66 -11.05
N LYS A 130 -6.84 -19.60 -10.71
CA LYS A 130 -7.68 -20.30 -11.70
C LYS A 130 -9.11 -20.48 -11.22
N VAL A 131 -9.90 -19.42 -11.34
CA VAL A 131 -11.37 -19.53 -11.39
C VAL A 131 -11.71 -20.20 -12.73
N GLY A 132 -11.93 -21.52 -12.75
CA GLY A 132 -12.46 -22.20 -13.94
C GLY A 132 -11.90 -23.58 -14.33
N LEU A 133 -10.82 -24.08 -13.70
CA LEU A 133 -10.29 -25.43 -13.97
C LEU A 133 -9.89 -26.09 -12.65
N ASN A 134 -10.61 -27.15 -12.27
CA ASN A 134 -10.34 -28.07 -11.15
C ASN A 134 -9.36 -27.53 -10.09
N MET A 135 -9.86 -26.70 -9.18
CA MET A 135 -9.11 -26.28 -8.01
C MET A 135 -8.68 -27.54 -7.24
N ARG A 136 -7.40 -27.90 -7.36
CA ARG A 136 -6.80 -28.99 -6.61
C ARG A 136 -6.92 -28.64 -5.13
N LYS A 137 -7.52 -29.51 -4.32
CA LYS A 137 -7.51 -29.37 -2.85
C LYS A 137 -6.06 -29.30 -2.40
N VAL A 138 -5.68 -28.16 -1.82
CA VAL A 138 -4.36 -27.98 -1.22
C VAL A 138 -4.54 -28.04 0.29
N ASN A 139 -3.74 -28.88 0.95
CA ASN A 139 -3.71 -28.88 2.40
C ASN A 139 -2.99 -27.60 2.89
N LEU A 140 -3.73 -26.75 3.61
CA LEU A 140 -3.22 -25.54 4.26
C LEU A 140 -3.37 -25.62 5.79
N GLU A 141 -3.68 -26.81 6.31
CA GLU A 141 -3.77 -27.03 7.74
C GLU A 141 -2.41 -26.82 8.41
N VAL A 142 -2.48 -26.38 9.65
CA VAL A 142 -1.36 -26.31 10.58
C VAL A 142 -1.74 -27.28 11.70
N GLY A 143 -0.78 -28.09 12.13
CA GLY A 143 -1.01 -29.00 13.24
C GLY A 143 -1.30 -28.24 14.53
N LEU A 144 -1.81 -28.96 15.54
CA LEU A 144 -2.27 -28.34 16.78
C LEU A 144 -1.14 -28.21 17.81
N GLU A 145 -0.05 -28.94 17.63
CA GLU A 145 1.08 -28.90 18.55
C GLU A 145 2.01 -27.72 18.20
N PRO A 146 2.66 -27.07 19.18
CA PRO A 146 3.58 -25.96 18.93
C PRO A 146 4.70 -26.30 17.94
N GLU A 147 5.19 -27.55 17.96
CA GLU A 147 6.22 -28.05 17.07
C GLU A 147 5.75 -28.09 15.60
N ASP A 148 4.45 -28.27 15.37
CA ASP A 148 3.88 -28.27 14.01
C ASP A 148 3.95 -26.88 13.37
N GLU A 149 3.86 -25.81 14.16
CA GLU A 149 4.06 -24.44 13.67
C GLU A 149 5.53 -24.18 13.31
N GLU A 150 6.47 -24.65 14.13
CA GLU A 150 7.90 -24.43 13.90
C GLU A 150 8.40 -25.14 12.64
N ASN A 151 7.90 -26.37 12.40
CA ASN A 151 8.28 -27.19 11.24
C ASN A 151 7.46 -26.86 9.97
N MET A 152 6.57 -25.86 10.00
CA MET A 152 5.69 -25.57 8.86
C MET A 152 6.46 -25.24 7.57
N GLU A 153 7.64 -24.62 7.69
CA GLU A 153 8.50 -24.24 6.55
C GLU A 153 8.99 -25.45 5.73
N ASP A 154 9.04 -26.65 6.33
CA ASP A 154 9.39 -27.89 5.64
C ASP A 154 8.35 -28.27 4.58
N THR A 155 7.09 -27.84 4.78
CA THR A 155 5.99 -28.18 3.88
C THR A 155 5.54 -26.99 3.05
N ILE A 156 5.47 -25.80 3.65
CA ILE A 156 4.96 -24.57 3.06
C ILE A 156 5.81 -23.38 3.54
N TYR A 157 6.30 -22.59 2.59
CA TYR A 157 7.07 -21.39 2.88
C TYR A 157 6.43 -20.15 2.24
N PRO A 158 6.60 -18.96 2.84
CA PRO A 158 6.14 -17.71 2.26
C PRO A 158 7.05 -17.23 1.11
N ASP A 159 6.46 -16.59 0.11
CA ASP A 159 7.16 -16.03 -1.07
C ASP A 159 6.76 -14.56 -1.31
N GLY A 160 7.10 -13.71 -0.34
CA GLY A 160 6.83 -12.28 -0.39
C GLY A 160 5.35 -11.90 -0.19
N MET A 161 5.10 -10.60 -0.20
CA MET A 161 3.79 -10.00 -0.09
C MET A 161 2.95 -10.26 -1.34
N LEU A 162 1.66 -10.48 -1.14
CA LEU A 162 0.68 -10.60 -2.19
C LEU A 162 0.53 -9.28 -2.97
N LYS A 163 0.80 -9.35 -4.28
CA LYS A 163 0.83 -8.19 -5.17
C LYS A 163 -0.51 -7.88 -5.82
N ASN A 164 -1.22 -8.90 -6.28
CA ASN A 164 -2.54 -8.77 -6.92
C ASN A 164 -3.32 -10.09 -6.80
N ILE A 165 -4.64 -9.99 -6.85
CA ILE A 165 -5.55 -11.14 -6.95
C ILE A 165 -6.35 -10.96 -8.25
N GLY A 166 -6.01 -11.74 -9.27
CA GLY A 166 -6.56 -11.52 -10.61
C GLY A 166 -6.35 -10.07 -11.06
N PRO A 167 -7.42 -9.33 -11.45
CA PRO A 167 -7.32 -7.93 -11.85
C PRO A 167 -7.22 -6.95 -10.68
N VAL A 168 -7.45 -7.39 -9.44
CA VAL A 168 -7.46 -6.50 -8.26
C VAL A 168 -6.02 -6.27 -7.79
N ASP A 169 -5.63 -5.00 -7.77
CA ASP A 169 -4.33 -4.56 -7.23
C ASP A 169 -4.37 -4.59 -5.70
N ILE A 170 -3.38 -5.25 -5.07
CA ILE A 170 -3.23 -5.29 -3.61
C ILE A 170 -2.04 -4.41 -3.19
N SER A 171 -0.88 -4.66 -3.78
CA SER A 171 0.35 -3.90 -3.53
C SER A 171 1.22 -3.72 -4.77
N LYS A 172 0.81 -4.27 -5.93
CA LYS A 172 1.61 -4.23 -7.16
C LYS A 172 1.89 -2.80 -7.61
N LYS A 173 0.92 -1.89 -7.58
CA LYS A 173 1.16 -0.46 -7.90
C LYS A 173 2.12 0.20 -6.91
N LEU A 174 1.99 -0.08 -5.62
CA LEU A 174 2.89 0.45 -4.58
C LEU A 174 4.34 0.04 -4.85
N PHE A 175 4.60 -1.27 -4.99
CA PHE A 175 5.94 -1.77 -5.31
C PHE A 175 6.49 -1.21 -6.63
N LYS A 176 5.62 -1.03 -7.65
CA LYS A 176 6.03 -0.42 -8.93
C LYS A 176 6.48 1.02 -8.73
N ARG A 177 5.74 1.83 -7.95
CA ARG A 177 6.11 3.23 -7.66
C ARG A 177 7.38 3.32 -6.84
N LEU A 178 7.49 2.53 -5.77
CA LEU A 178 8.68 2.48 -4.92
C LEU A 178 9.95 2.15 -5.71
N ARG A 179 9.92 1.12 -6.56
CA ARG A 179 11.08 0.76 -7.39
C ARG A 179 11.38 1.79 -8.49
N ALA A 180 10.40 2.60 -8.86
CA ALA A 180 10.55 3.61 -9.90
C ALA A 180 11.08 4.95 -9.35
N CYS A 181 11.11 5.17 -8.04
CA CYS A 181 11.65 6.40 -7.47
C CYS A 181 13.17 6.49 -7.63
N ASP A 182 13.69 7.70 -7.64
CA ASP A 182 15.11 7.95 -7.90
C ASP A 182 16.03 7.44 -6.78
N ASN A 183 15.54 7.47 -5.53
CA ASN A 183 16.28 6.88 -4.40
C ASN A 183 16.45 5.37 -4.54
N ALA A 184 15.44 4.65 -5.05
CA ALA A 184 15.56 3.22 -5.30
C ALA A 184 16.51 2.93 -6.48
N LYS A 185 16.38 3.69 -7.58
CA LYS A 185 17.26 3.53 -8.75
C LYS A 185 18.73 3.84 -8.46
N SER A 186 18.99 4.82 -7.61
CA SER A 186 20.35 5.20 -7.18
C SER A 186 20.91 4.33 -6.05
N GLY A 187 20.13 3.38 -5.53
CA GLY A 187 20.55 2.48 -4.44
C GLY A 187 20.51 3.10 -3.03
N LYS A 188 20.04 4.35 -2.90
CA LYS A 188 19.83 5.02 -1.60
C LYS A 188 18.67 4.41 -0.80
N LEU A 189 17.70 3.82 -1.48
CA LEU A 189 16.56 3.13 -0.88
C LEU A 189 16.56 1.66 -1.28
N ARG A 190 16.57 0.76 -0.29
CA ARG A 190 16.52 -0.69 -0.46
C ARG A 190 15.14 -1.18 -0.03
N ILE A 191 14.44 -1.86 -0.93
CA ILE A 191 13.06 -2.30 -0.72
C ILE A 191 13.05 -3.80 -0.42
N TRP A 192 12.54 -4.15 0.76
CA TRP A 192 12.45 -5.51 1.28
C TRP A 192 11.00 -5.99 1.26
N ASP A 193 10.74 -7.03 0.47
CA ASP A 193 9.44 -7.67 0.31
C ASP A 193 9.29 -8.81 1.33
N TYR A 194 8.78 -8.49 2.53
CA TYR A 194 8.69 -9.44 3.64
C TYR A 194 7.35 -10.18 3.61
N GLY A 195 7.40 -11.42 3.11
CA GLY A 195 6.31 -12.37 3.21
C GLY A 195 6.46 -13.26 4.44
N TYR A 196 5.35 -13.56 5.10
CA TYR A 196 5.29 -14.48 6.23
C TYR A 196 4.11 -15.44 6.12
N ASP A 197 4.21 -16.58 6.80
CA ASP A 197 3.11 -17.53 6.89
C ASP A 197 2.07 -17.08 7.90
N TRP A 198 1.07 -16.36 7.39
CA TRP A 198 -0.03 -15.77 8.16
C TRP A 198 -0.92 -16.79 8.88
N ARG A 199 -0.67 -18.10 8.73
CA ARG A 199 -1.36 -19.16 9.46
C ARG A 199 -0.75 -19.41 10.84
N LEU A 200 0.51 -19.04 11.04
CA LEU A 200 1.26 -19.29 12.28
C LEU A 200 0.85 -18.32 13.39
N SER A 201 1.15 -18.68 14.64
CA SER A 201 0.86 -17.84 15.80
C SER A 201 1.57 -16.48 15.72
N PRO A 202 0.91 -15.38 16.15
CA PRO A 202 1.52 -14.05 16.16
C PRO A 202 2.84 -13.97 16.94
N SER A 203 2.99 -14.76 18.00
CA SER A 203 4.22 -14.84 18.80
C SER A 203 5.39 -15.39 18.00
N LEU A 204 5.19 -16.50 17.26
CA LEU A 204 6.20 -17.06 16.37
C LEU A 204 6.54 -16.09 15.23
N LEU A 205 5.51 -15.50 14.61
CA LEU A 205 5.69 -14.53 13.54
C LEU A 205 6.46 -13.29 13.98
N SER A 206 6.25 -12.83 15.22
CA SER A 206 6.99 -11.70 15.78
C SER A 206 8.46 -12.05 16.02
N ARG A 207 8.76 -13.25 16.55
CA ARG A 207 10.15 -13.73 16.66
C ARG A 207 10.84 -13.78 15.29
N LYS A 208 10.17 -14.34 14.28
CA LYS A 208 10.70 -14.43 12.92
C LYS A 208 10.93 -13.05 12.29
N LEU A 209 9.99 -12.11 12.47
CA LEU A 209 10.17 -10.73 12.01
C LEU A 209 11.36 -10.07 12.72
N LYS A 210 11.50 -10.23 14.05
CA LYS A 210 12.65 -9.68 14.79
C LYS A 210 13.98 -10.18 14.21
N GLN A 211 14.11 -11.49 14.03
CA GLN A 211 15.31 -12.11 13.44
C GLN A 211 15.60 -11.59 12.03
N TYR A 212 14.56 -11.44 11.21
CA TYR A 212 14.69 -10.87 9.88
C TYR A 212 15.21 -9.42 9.93
N MET A 213 14.65 -8.59 10.82
CA MET A 213 15.05 -7.20 10.99
C MET A 213 16.50 -7.07 11.48
N GLU A 214 16.97 -7.96 12.35
CA GLU A 214 18.36 -8.01 12.85
C GLU A 214 19.37 -8.32 11.73
N GLN A 215 18.94 -8.97 10.65
CA GLN A 215 19.80 -9.32 9.51
C GLN A 215 19.87 -8.22 8.44
N LEU A 216 19.07 -7.15 8.56
CA LEU A 216 19.06 -6.08 7.58
C LEU A 216 20.37 -5.28 7.59
N PRO A 217 20.82 -4.75 6.44
CA PRO A 217 22.05 -3.95 6.35
C PRO A 217 22.08 -2.77 7.32
N CYS A 218 20.98 -2.02 7.47
CA CYS A 218 20.88 -0.89 8.40
C CYS A 218 21.06 -1.27 9.88
N ASN A 219 20.88 -2.55 10.23
CA ASN A 219 20.96 -3.03 11.61
C ASN A 219 22.27 -3.79 11.90
N GLN A 220 23.21 -3.82 10.94
CA GLN A 220 24.49 -4.48 11.15
C GLN A 220 25.45 -3.64 12.01
N PRO A 221 26.43 -4.30 12.68
CA PRO A 221 27.53 -3.61 13.35
C PRO A 221 28.28 -2.70 12.37
N GLY A 222 28.59 -1.48 12.79
CA GLY A 222 29.32 -0.49 11.99
C GLY A 222 28.45 0.56 11.29
N VAL A 223 27.13 0.40 11.28
CA VAL A 223 26.20 1.46 10.84
C VAL A 223 26.10 2.54 11.92
N ALA A 224 26.26 3.80 11.50
CA ALA A 224 26.15 4.97 12.37
C ALA A 224 24.76 5.03 13.03
N PRO A 225 24.63 5.51 14.28
CA PRO A 225 23.35 5.53 14.98
C PRO A 225 22.22 6.25 14.23
N GLY A 226 22.53 7.31 13.48
CA GLY A 226 21.54 8.09 12.70
C GLY A 226 21.05 7.41 11.42
N ASP A 227 21.80 6.41 10.91
CA ASP A 227 21.46 5.66 9.70
C ASP A 227 20.94 4.25 10.03
N ARG A 228 20.79 3.93 11.32
CA ARG A 228 20.35 2.63 11.81
C ARG A 228 18.83 2.53 11.80
N GLY A 229 18.35 1.31 11.63
CA GLY A 229 16.93 0.99 11.69
C GLY A 229 16.28 0.99 10.32
N ALA A 230 15.26 0.16 10.15
CA ALA A 230 14.48 0.09 8.93
C ALA A 230 13.14 0.81 9.12
N THR A 231 12.67 1.48 8.07
CA THR A 231 11.29 1.94 7.98
C THR A 231 10.40 0.76 7.60
N VAL A 232 9.26 0.56 8.28
CA VAL A 232 8.36 -0.56 8.02
C VAL A 232 6.97 -0.07 7.61
N ILE A 233 6.50 -0.50 6.44
CA ILE A 233 5.13 -0.35 5.98
C ILE A 233 4.41 -1.67 6.21
N ALA A 234 3.53 -1.70 7.20
CA ALA A 234 2.80 -2.90 7.58
C ALA A 234 1.29 -2.68 7.49
N HIS A 235 0.57 -3.67 6.94
CA HIS A 235 -0.89 -3.63 6.80
C HIS A 235 -1.60 -4.59 7.76
N SER A 236 -2.68 -4.14 8.42
CA SER A 236 -3.56 -4.96 9.27
C SER A 236 -2.76 -5.80 10.30
N LEU A 237 -2.89 -7.14 10.31
CA LEU A 237 -2.15 -8.04 11.21
C LEU A 237 -0.63 -7.80 11.19
N GLY A 238 -0.06 -7.43 10.04
CA GLY A 238 1.36 -7.11 9.95
C GLY A 238 1.75 -5.94 10.86
N GLY A 239 0.85 -4.98 11.05
CA GLY A 239 1.06 -3.86 11.98
C GLY A 239 1.09 -4.31 13.44
N LEU A 240 0.27 -5.28 13.83
CA LEU A 240 0.28 -5.86 15.19
C LEU A 240 1.58 -6.63 15.45
N ILE A 241 2.00 -7.46 14.49
CA ILE A 241 3.27 -8.20 14.57
C ILE A 241 4.44 -7.21 14.66
N THR A 242 4.46 -6.19 13.81
CA THR A 242 5.48 -5.12 13.81
C THR A 242 5.50 -4.40 15.14
N ARG A 243 4.34 -3.99 15.67
CA ARG A 243 4.24 -3.29 16.95
C ARG A 243 4.80 -4.11 18.10
N HIS A 244 4.55 -5.43 18.11
CA HIS A 244 5.12 -6.30 19.13
C HIS A 244 6.65 -6.33 19.06
N VAL A 245 7.26 -6.37 17.87
CA VAL A 245 8.72 -6.29 17.71
C VAL A 245 9.27 -4.93 18.14
N VAL A 246 8.61 -3.83 17.76
CA VAL A 246 9.00 -2.46 18.16
C VAL A 246 9.04 -2.34 19.69
N ASN A 247 8.04 -2.88 20.40
CA ASN A 247 7.99 -2.84 21.86
C ASN A 247 9.13 -3.65 22.51
N GLN A 248 9.66 -4.67 21.83
CA GLN A 248 10.74 -5.53 22.35
C GLN A 248 12.15 -5.02 21.99
N ASN A 249 12.32 -4.51 20.78
CA ASN A 249 13.60 -4.01 20.30
C ASN A 249 13.39 -2.81 19.34
N PRO A 250 13.16 -1.61 19.88
CA PRO A 250 12.88 -0.42 19.07
C PRO A 250 14.06 0.00 18.19
N SER A 251 15.30 -0.36 18.58
CA SER A 251 16.52 0.02 17.86
C SER A 251 16.64 -0.57 16.45
N LEU A 252 15.80 -1.54 16.09
CA LEU A 252 15.74 -2.14 14.76
C LEU A 252 14.94 -1.29 13.74
N PHE A 253 14.25 -0.25 14.21
CA PHE A 253 13.36 0.58 13.42
C PHE A 253 13.90 2.00 13.33
N ALA A 254 13.69 2.63 12.17
CA ALA A 254 14.03 4.04 11.99
C ALA A 254 13.02 4.92 12.74
N GLY A 255 13.50 5.86 13.56
CA GLY A 255 12.69 6.79 14.34
C GLY A 255 13.47 7.53 15.41
#